data_AF-A0A7J7VGS2-F1
#
_entry.id   AF-A0A7J7VGS2-F1
#
_cell.length_a   1.000
_cell.length_b   1.000
_cell.length_c   1.000
_cell.angle_alpha   90.00
_cell.angle_beta   90.00
_cell.angle_gamma   90.00
#
_symmetry.space_group_name_H-M   'P 1'
#
loop_
_entity.id
_entity.type
_entity.pdbx_description
1 polymer ?
#
loop_
_entity_poly.entity_id
_entity_poly.type
_entity_poly.pdbx_seq_one_letter_code
_entity_poly.pdbx_strand_id
1 'polypeptide(L)'
;MSHCVKHELMLCCFYSLSSSRCRKSDNEMKPKTPPASACHDHNKAGQELCYICLQRTQQNSPLYFSEERRRREIEEEQLIQQYQMLKDQDTFFKHQMRSLANREQNQKNAAYNLGVAEAVRTHKNEKPGFYKSCLFDKRPFSPEIKALKQEEHIQGLLKQIDTRREKEIKQRENKELMERLEQVQLTEELAAQRAKYIQDKMEEKECYKRALDAQIKNRFPQLPISEPDSFEPLFGRDETELMVETRKREQNCMRQQQEAAASHKRKAILNHLVDQKRDLLMLQKTQQQHLADRDAELERVKKMNQSLLEDWKQSAEMKRQRDWEEKAFERASDKLFLLDQCDKYRRCKQCQRSTSNGGHSHQWPLKKHLQGSGLFV
;
A
#
# COMPACT_ATOMS: atom_id res chain seq x y z
N MET A 1 0.45 0.82 -52.56
CA MET A 1 0.87 2.22 -52.34
C MET A 1 0.58 2.53 -50.88
N SER A 2 1.50 2.25 -49.96
CA SER A 2 2.74 2.97 -49.66
C SER A 2 2.53 4.14 -48.70
N HIS A 3 3.29 4.05 -47.59
CA HIS A 3 3.65 5.04 -46.58
C HIS A 3 2.67 5.33 -45.45
N CYS A 4 2.94 5.02 -44.18
CA CYS A 4 4.12 5.19 -43.29
C CYS A 4 3.87 6.37 -42.33
N VAL A 5 3.62 6.05 -41.05
CA VAL A 5 3.97 6.89 -39.91
C VAL A 5 4.56 5.97 -38.84
N LYS A 6 5.80 6.27 -38.45
CA LYS A 6 6.59 5.65 -37.38
C LYS A 6 6.23 6.32 -36.05
N HIS A 7 6.21 5.53 -34.97
CA HIS A 7 6.61 5.93 -33.62
C HIS A 7 6.77 4.62 -32.80
N GLU A 8 8.00 4.11 -32.65
CA GLU A 8 8.79 4.19 -31.40
C GLU A 8 8.09 3.58 -30.18
N LEU A 9 8.27 2.27 -30.00
CA LEU A 9 8.00 1.56 -28.76
C LEU A 9 9.32 1.28 -28.05
N MET A 10 9.44 1.89 -26.88
CA MET A 10 10.55 1.82 -25.95
C MET A 10 10.63 0.41 -25.34
N LEU A 11 11.86 -0.10 -25.23
CA LEU A 11 12.21 -1.41 -24.71
C LEU A 11 11.74 -1.62 -23.26
N CYS A 12 10.96 -2.66 -23.02
CA CYS A 12 10.84 -3.29 -21.71
C CYS A 12 11.79 -4.49 -21.63
N CYS A 13 12.82 -4.36 -20.81
CA CYS A 13 13.79 -5.39 -20.46
C CYS A 13 13.10 -6.60 -19.81
N PHE A 14 12.99 -7.71 -20.54
CA PHE A 14 12.85 -9.03 -19.94
C PHE A 14 14.21 -9.48 -19.42
N TYR A 15 14.43 -9.38 -18.10
CA TYR A 15 15.52 -10.07 -17.42
C TYR A 15 15.18 -11.56 -17.33
N SER A 16 15.49 -12.31 -18.39
CA SER A 16 15.67 -13.76 -18.31
C SER A 16 17.09 -14.02 -17.80
N LEU A 17 17.23 -14.29 -16.51
CA LEU A 17 18.47 -14.82 -15.94
C LEU A 17 18.65 -16.27 -16.41
N SER A 18 19.30 -16.40 -17.55
CA SER A 18 19.99 -17.60 -17.99
C SER A 18 21.18 -17.85 -17.06
N SER A 19 21.00 -18.69 -16.06
CA SER A 19 22.11 -19.21 -15.26
C SER A 19 22.89 -20.23 -16.10
N SER A 20 24.09 -19.83 -16.50
CA SER A 20 25.11 -20.66 -17.14
C SER A 20 25.38 -21.94 -16.35
N ARG A 21 24.91 -23.09 -16.83
CA ARG A 21 25.34 -24.39 -16.32
C ARG A 21 26.60 -24.82 -17.06
N CYS A 22 27.74 -24.45 -16.49
CA CYS A 22 29.04 -24.94 -16.88
C CYS A 22 29.08 -26.46 -16.67
N ARG A 23 29.37 -27.21 -17.75
CA ARG A 23 29.82 -28.60 -17.67
C ARG A 23 31.05 -28.69 -16.78
N LYS A 24 31.05 -29.57 -15.78
CA LYS A 24 32.26 -30.20 -15.24
C LYS A 24 31.90 -31.47 -14.46
N SER A 25 32.36 -32.61 -15.01
CA SER A 25 32.81 -33.80 -14.29
C SER A 25 31.80 -34.51 -13.38
N ASP A 26 31.10 -35.51 -13.93
CA ASP A 26 30.68 -36.69 -13.16
C ASP A 26 31.96 -37.41 -12.68
N ASN A 27 32.30 -37.21 -11.42
CA ASN A 27 33.19 -38.10 -10.69
C ASN A 27 32.35 -38.69 -9.57
N GLU A 28 32.05 -39.98 -9.68
CA GLU A 28 31.49 -40.78 -8.60
C GLU A 28 32.36 -40.60 -7.35
N MET A 29 31.91 -39.76 -6.41
CA MET A 29 32.42 -39.79 -5.04
C MET A 29 31.83 -41.02 -4.37
N LYS A 30 32.48 -42.17 -4.59
CA LYS A 30 32.51 -43.25 -3.59
C LYS A 30 32.79 -42.59 -2.24
N PRO A 31 32.04 -42.92 -1.16
CA PRO A 31 32.39 -42.42 0.16
C PRO A 31 33.80 -42.91 0.48
N LYS A 32 34.76 -41.98 0.54
CA LYS A 32 36.06 -42.22 1.14
C LYS A 32 35.79 -42.51 2.60
N THR A 33 35.83 -43.78 2.96
CA THR A 33 36.01 -44.25 4.32
C THR A 33 37.16 -43.43 4.93
N PRO A 34 36.99 -42.76 6.08
CA PRO A 34 38.13 -42.17 6.76
C PRO A 34 39.15 -43.29 7.02
N PRO A 35 40.46 -43.03 6.90
CA PRO A 35 41.46 -44.05 7.21
C PRO A 35 41.19 -44.50 8.64
N ALA A 36 40.97 -45.81 8.80
CA ALA A 36 40.80 -46.42 10.10
C ALA A 36 41.88 -45.86 11.02
N SER A 37 41.46 -45.25 12.13
CA SER A 37 42.36 -44.84 13.19
C SER A 37 43.17 -46.07 13.59
N ALA A 38 44.39 -46.16 13.08
CA ALA A 38 45.30 -47.24 13.42
C ALA A 38 45.54 -47.14 14.93
N CYS A 39 45.15 -48.19 15.66
CA CYS A 39 45.53 -48.34 17.05
C CYS A 39 47.07 -48.28 17.11
N HIS A 40 47.60 -47.33 17.89
CA HIS A 40 49.03 -46.99 17.87
C HIS A 40 49.97 -48.14 18.31
N ASP A 41 49.42 -49.23 18.85
CA ASP A 41 50.21 -50.32 19.44
C ASP A 41 50.32 -51.60 18.59
N HIS A 42 49.81 -51.63 17.35
CA HIS A 42 49.83 -52.84 16.52
C HIS A 42 50.38 -52.61 15.10
N ASN A 43 51.65 -52.24 15.00
CA ASN A 43 52.34 -51.99 13.72
C ASN A 43 52.88 -53.25 13.00
N LYS A 44 52.41 -54.46 13.31
CA LYS A 44 53.01 -55.71 12.75
C LYS A 44 52.05 -56.79 12.23
N ALA A 45 50.76 -56.53 12.05
CA ALA A 45 49.88 -57.44 11.31
C ALA A 45 49.13 -56.65 10.24
N GLY A 46 49.60 -56.77 9.01
CA GLY A 46 48.85 -56.26 7.86
C GLY A 46 47.50 -56.98 7.78
N GLN A 47 46.43 -56.19 7.76
CA GLN A 47 45.06 -56.53 7.33
C GLN A 47 44.04 -57.08 8.33
N GLU A 48 44.40 -57.44 9.58
CA GLU A 48 43.39 -57.90 10.55
C GLU A 48 43.25 -56.97 11.76
N LEU A 49 42.01 -56.57 12.06
CA LEU A 49 41.68 -55.81 13.29
C LEU A 49 41.97 -56.68 14.52
N CYS A 50 42.51 -56.09 15.58
CA CYS A 50 42.70 -56.84 16.83
C CYS A 50 41.35 -57.32 17.38
N TYR A 51 41.35 -58.39 18.19
CA TYR A 51 40.14 -59.01 18.73
C TYR A 51 39.16 -58.00 19.37
N ILE A 52 39.66 -57.00 20.11
CA ILE A 52 38.82 -55.94 20.70
C ILE A 52 38.25 -54.99 19.65
N CYS A 53 39.02 -54.63 18.62
CA CYS A 53 38.52 -53.82 17.51
C CYS A 53 37.49 -54.57 16.68
N LEU A 54 37.68 -55.87 16.45
CA LEU A 54 36.71 -56.75 15.80
C LEU A 54 35.42 -56.82 16.63
N GLN A 55 35.53 -57.00 17.94
CA GLN A 55 34.40 -57.06 18.86
C GLN A 55 33.64 -55.73 18.93
N ARG A 56 34.34 -54.58 18.96
CA ARG A 56 33.70 -53.25 18.87
C ARG A 56 33.01 -53.01 17.54
N THR A 57 33.59 -53.49 16.44
CA THR A 57 32.99 -53.37 15.09
C THR A 57 31.75 -54.25 14.96
N GLN A 58 31.76 -55.44 15.57
CA GLN A 58 30.60 -56.33 15.61
C GLN A 58 29.48 -55.84 16.55
N GLN A 59 29.83 -55.15 17.65
CA GLN A 59 28.84 -54.62 18.60
C GLN A 59 28.27 -53.25 18.19
N ASN A 60 29.05 -52.40 17.51
CA ASN A 60 28.57 -51.12 16.99
C ASN A 60 27.96 -51.29 15.59
N SER A 61 26.70 -51.74 15.52
CA SER A 61 25.91 -51.63 14.29
C SER A 61 25.55 -50.15 14.04
N PRO A 62 26.03 -49.51 12.97
CA PRO A 62 25.69 -48.12 12.68
C PRO A 62 24.23 -48.03 12.23
N LEU A 63 23.34 -47.55 13.09
CA LEU A 63 21.97 -47.20 12.69
C LEU A 63 22.03 -45.95 11.80
N TYR A 64 21.94 -46.14 10.49
CA TYR A 64 21.92 -45.06 9.51
C TYR A 64 20.56 -44.35 9.53
N PHE A 65 20.45 -43.27 10.31
CA PHE A 65 19.29 -42.36 10.28
C PHE A 65 19.18 -41.53 9.00
N SER A 66 20.02 -41.77 7.99
CA SER A 66 20.00 -41.03 6.72
C SER A 66 18.76 -41.35 5.90
N GLU A 67 18.31 -42.60 5.88
CA GLU A 67 17.08 -42.97 5.17
C GLU A 67 15.84 -42.38 5.85
N GLU A 68 15.80 -42.46 7.18
CA GLU A 68 14.71 -41.88 7.97
C GLU A 68 14.65 -40.34 7.88
N ARG A 69 15.82 -39.69 7.75
CA ARG A 69 15.90 -38.25 7.48
C ARG A 69 15.39 -37.93 6.08
N ARG A 70 15.82 -38.68 5.07
CA ARG A 70 15.39 -38.47 3.67
C ARG A 70 13.89 -38.68 3.51
N ARG A 71 13.31 -39.66 4.22
CA ARG A 71 11.87 -39.89 4.24
C ARG A 71 11.12 -38.69 4.84
N ARG A 72 11.59 -38.17 5.98
CA ARG A 72 11.04 -36.95 6.60
C ARG A 72 11.13 -35.73 5.69
N GLU A 73 12.26 -35.53 5.01
CA GLU A 73 12.43 -34.42 4.05
C GLU A 73 11.42 -34.52 2.89
N ILE A 74 11.16 -35.72 2.36
CA ILE A 74 10.15 -35.93 1.32
C ILE A 74 8.74 -35.66 1.84
N GLU A 75 8.42 -36.10 3.06
CA GLU A 75 7.12 -35.84 3.70
C GLU A 75 6.91 -34.34 3.97
N GLU A 76 7.95 -33.63 4.42
CA GLU A 76 7.95 -32.17 4.60
C GLU A 76 7.78 -31.43 3.27
N GLU A 77 8.50 -31.84 2.21
CA GLU A 77 8.34 -31.27 0.87
C GLU A 77 6.92 -31.46 0.32
N GLN A 78 6.33 -32.64 0.51
CA GLN A 78 4.95 -32.90 0.12
C GLN A 78 3.97 -32.01 0.88
N LEU A 79 4.17 -31.81 2.18
CA LEU A 79 3.35 -30.93 3.00
C LEU A 79 3.46 -29.47 2.55
N ILE A 80 4.67 -29.00 2.23
CA ILE A 80 4.91 -27.65 1.71
C ILE A 80 4.22 -27.46 0.36
N GLN A 81 4.28 -28.45 -0.54
CA GLN A 81 3.60 -28.39 -1.83
C GLN A 81 2.07 -28.30 -1.67
N GLN A 82 1.49 -29.11 -0.79
CA GLN A 82 0.05 -29.05 -0.50
C GLN A 82 -0.36 -27.69 0.08
N TYR A 83 0.44 -27.15 1.00
CA TYR A 83 0.20 -25.82 1.56
C TYR A 83 0.27 -24.72 0.49
N GLN A 84 1.25 -24.80 -0.42
CA GLN A 84 1.39 -23.85 -1.51
C GLN A 84 0.19 -23.91 -2.47
N MET A 85 -0.28 -25.10 -2.84
CA MET A 85 -1.49 -25.25 -3.66
C MET A 85 -2.72 -24.64 -2.99
N LEU A 86 -2.91 -24.87 -1.68
CA LEU A 86 -4.05 -24.32 -0.94
C LEU A 86 -3.98 -22.79 -0.90
N LYS A 87 -2.79 -22.23 -0.70
CA LYS A 87 -2.56 -20.78 -0.73
C LYS A 87 -2.87 -20.20 -2.11
N ASP A 88 -2.42 -20.85 -3.18
CA ASP A 88 -2.68 -20.41 -4.54
C ASP A 88 -4.19 -20.45 -4.84
N GLN A 89 -4.90 -21.49 -4.39
CA GLN A 89 -6.36 -21.57 -4.49
C GLN A 89 -7.07 -20.43 -3.72
N ASP A 90 -6.67 -20.14 -2.48
CA ASP A 90 -7.21 -19.02 -1.71
C ASP A 90 -6.99 -17.67 -2.41
N THR A 91 -5.80 -17.45 -2.98
CA THR A 91 -5.54 -16.22 -3.75
C THR A 91 -6.41 -16.14 -5.01
N PHE A 92 -6.64 -17.25 -5.69
CA PHE A 92 -7.53 -17.32 -6.85
C PHE A 92 -8.97 -16.99 -6.45
N PHE A 93 -9.49 -17.58 -5.37
CA PHE A 93 -10.84 -17.28 -4.87
C PHE A 93 -10.99 -15.82 -4.45
N LYS A 94 -10.00 -15.25 -3.75
CA LYS A 94 -10.00 -13.82 -3.40
C LYS A 94 -10.00 -12.93 -4.63
N HIS A 95 -9.23 -13.27 -5.65
CA HIS A 95 -9.22 -12.53 -6.92
C HIS A 95 -10.58 -12.62 -7.63
N GLN A 96 -11.18 -13.82 -7.67
CA GLN A 96 -12.50 -14.02 -8.27
C GLN A 96 -13.59 -13.21 -7.56
N MET A 97 -13.59 -13.21 -6.21
CA MET A 97 -14.53 -12.40 -5.41
C MET A 97 -14.36 -10.90 -5.65
N ARG A 98 -13.12 -10.40 -5.73
CA ARG A 98 -12.85 -8.99 -6.06
C ARG A 98 -13.34 -8.63 -7.47
N SER A 99 -13.14 -9.51 -8.44
CA SER A 99 -13.61 -9.32 -9.81
C SER A 99 -15.15 -9.23 -9.88
N LEU A 100 -15.85 -10.10 -9.15
CA LEU A 100 -17.32 -10.06 -9.05
C LEU A 100 -17.81 -8.78 -8.37
N ALA A 101 -17.20 -8.38 -7.26
CA ALA A 101 -17.53 -7.14 -6.56
C ALA A 101 -17.32 -5.90 -7.47
N ASN A 102 -16.22 -5.86 -8.22
CA ASN A 102 -15.95 -4.81 -9.19
C ASN A 102 -17.00 -4.77 -10.30
N ARG A 103 -17.43 -5.95 -10.79
CA ARG A 103 -18.50 -6.05 -11.79
C ARG A 103 -19.82 -5.51 -11.26
N GLU A 104 -20.19 -5.88 -10.03
CA GLU A 104 -21.41 -5.39 -9.38
C GLU A 104 -21.36 -3.86 -9.20
N GLN A 105 -20.23 -3.33 -8.74
CA GLN A 105 -20.04 -1.88 -8.60
C GLN A 105 -20.11 -1.17 -9.95
N ASN A 106 -19.49 -1.72 -10.99
CA ASN A 106 -19.56 -1.17 -12.35
C ASN A 106 -20.99 -1.20 -12.90
N GLN A 107 -21.78 -2.24 -12.59
CA GLN A 107 -23.20 -2.28 -12.93
C GLN A 107 -24.00 -1.19 -12.21
N LYS A 108 -23.75 -0.98 -10.91
CA LYS A 108 -24.38 0.13 -10.14
C LYS A 108 -24.03 1.49 -10.74
N ASN A 109 -22.76 1.70 -11.09
CA ASN A 109 -22.28 2.93 -11.72
C ASN A 109 -22.93 3.13 -13.10
N ALA A 110 -23.02 2.08 -13.92
CA ALA A 110 -23.67 2.14 -15.22
C ALA A 110 -25.16 2.46 -15.10
N ALA A 111 -25.88 1.81 -14.18
CA ALA A 111 -27.29 2.08 -13.92
C ALA A 111 -27.53 3.52 -13.46
N TYR A 112 -26.68 4.03 -12.55
CA TYR A 112 -26.73 5.43 -12.13
C TYR A 112 -26.50 6.39 -13.30
N ASN A 113 -25.46 6.17 -14.10
CA ASN A 113 -25.14 7.01 -15.26
C ASN A 113 -26.27 7.00 -16.29
N LEU A 114 -26.88 5.84 -16.54
CA LEU A 114 -28.04 5.72 -17.41
C LEU A 114 -29.24 6.49 -16.86
N GLY A 115 -29.52 6.39 -15.56
CA GLY A 115 -30.60 7.14 -14.91
C GLY A 115 -30.40 8.64 -14.97
N VAL A 116 -29.17 9.13 -14.74
CA VAL A 116 -28.83 10.55 -14.89
C VAL A 116 -28.98 10.99 -16.35
N ALA A 117 -28.47 10.21 -17.30
CA ALA A 117 -28.59 10.52 -18.73
C ALA A 117 -30.06 10.54 -19.19
N GLU A 118 -30.89 9.63 -18.68
CA GLU A 118 -32.32 9.59 -18.94
C GLU A 118 -33.03 10.80 -18.35
N ALA A 119 -32.79 11.15 -17.08
CA ALA A 119 -33.34 12.35 -16.45
C ALA A 119 -32.99 13.63 -17.23
N VAL A 120 -31.73 13.74 -17.70
CA VAL A 120 -31.29 14.87 -18.53
C VAL A 120 -32.00 14.86 -19.90
N ARG A 121 -32.20 13.69 -20.53
CA ARG A 121 -32.95 13.58 -21.78
C ARG A 121 -34.42 13.95 -21.58
N THR A 122 -35.06 13.47 -20.52
CA THR A 122 -36.46 13.79 -20.20
C THR A 122 -36.63 15.28 -19.99
N HIS A 123 -35.76 15.91 -19.20
CA HIS A 123 -35.77 17.36 -19.00
C HIS A 123 -35.52 18.15 -20.31
N LYS A 124 -34.71 17.64 -21.23
CA LYS A 124 -34.51 18.26 -22.56
C LYS A 124 -35.70 18.03 -23.51
N ASN A 125 -36.38 16.90 -23.37
CA ASN A 125 -37.51 16.48 -24.21
C ASN A 125 -38.86 16.99 -23.72
N GLU A 126 -38.95 17.43 -22.47
CA GLU A 126 -40.01 18.29 -21.97
C GLU A 126 -39.98 19.61 -22.75
N LYS A 127 -40.60 19.61 -23.93
CA LYS A 127 -40.89 20.84 -24.66
C LYS A 127 -41.77 21.70 -23.75
N PRO A 128 -41.39 22.96 -23.45
CA PRO A 128 -42.31 23.89 -22.82
C PRO A 128 -43.59 23.88 -23.64
N GLY A 129 -44.72 23.61 -22.99
CA GLY A 129 -46.03 23.62 -23.63
C GLY A 129 -46.13 24.83 -24.54
N PHE A 130 -46.41 24.59 -25.81
CA PHE A 130 -46.48 25.55 -26.90
C PHE A 130 -46.98 26.91 -26.39
N TYR A 131 -46.10 27.91 -26.25
CA TYR A 131 -46.52 29.29 -25.98
C TYR A 131 -47.22 29.79 -27.25
N LYS A 132 -48.53 29.51 -27.34
CA LYS A 132 -49.40 30.28 -28.22
C LYS A 132 -49.36 31.71 -27.72
N SER A 133 -48.78 32.59 -28.54
CA SER A 133 -48.81 34.05 -28.42
C SER A 133 -48.45 34.63 -27.05
N CYS A 134 -47.22 35.11 -26.91
CA CYS A 134 -46.95 36.27 -26.06
C CYS A 134 -46.09 37.25 -26.85
N LEU A 135 -46.76 38.17 -27.54
CA LEU A 135 -46.21 39.50 -27.74
C LEU A 135 -45.87 40.05 -26.35
N PHE A 136 -44.67 40.61 -26.21
CA PHE A 136 -44.09 41.00 -24.94
C PHE A 136 -44.75 42.25 -24.34
N ASP A 137 -45.98 42.14 -23.83
CA ASP A 137 -46.66 43.22 -23.08
C ASP A 137 -46.58 43.06 -21.55
N LYS A 138 -46.01 41.95 -21.06
CA LYS A 138 -45.71 41.74 -19.63
C LYS A 138 -44.31 41.15 -19.43
N ARG A 139 -43.28 41.82 -19.96
CA ARG A 139 -41.93 41.59 -19.42
C ARG A 139 -41.98 42.08 -17.96
N PRO A 140 -41.77 41.24 -16.93
CA PRO A 140 -41.47 41.78 -15.62
C PRO A 140 -40.13 42.48 -15.80
N PHE A 141 -40.15 43.81 -15.81
CA PHE A 141 -38.95 44.57 -15.59
C PHE A 141 -38.61 44.35 -14.12
N SER A 142 -37.68 43.47 -13.81
CA SER A 142 -37.02 43.56 -12.52
C SER A 142 -35.69 42.81 -12.49
N PRO A 143 -34.58 43.55 -12.47
CA PRO A 143 -33.32 43.09 -11.89
C PRO A 143 -33.49 42.42 -10.50
N GLU A 144 -34.53 42.77 -9.74
CA GLU A 144 -34.79 42.26 -8.37
C GLU A 144 -35.24 40.78 -8.38
N ILE A 145 -36.03 40.32 -9.36
CA ILE A 145 -36.40 38.89 -9.45
C ILE A 145 -35.18 38.02 -9.79
N LYS A 146 -34.25 38.54 -10.62
CA LYS A 146 -32.97 37.87 -10.87
C LYS A 146 -32.06 37.92 -9.66
N ALA A 147 -32.03 39.04 -8.93
CA ALA A 147 -31.26 39.18 -7.70
C ALA A 147 -31.75 38.22 -6.61
N LEU A 148 -33.07 38.03 -6.43
CA LEU A 148 -33.64 37.07 -5.48
C LEU A 148 -33.21 35.62 -5.79
N LYS A 149 -33.29 35.21 -7.06
CA LYS A 149 -32.83 33.87 -7.47
C LYS A 149 -31.32 33.69 -7.33
N GLN A 150 -30.55 34.74 -7.56
CA GLN A 150 -29.10 34.74 -7.34
C GLN A 150 -28.77 34.65 -5.84
N GLU A 151 -29.51 35.35 -4.99
CA GLU A 151 -29.38 35.30 -3.54
C GLU A 151 -29.69 33.90 -2.99
N GLU A 152 -30.79 33.27 -3.42
CA GLU A 152 -31.10 31.87 -3.09
C GLU A 152 -29.98 30.91 -3.53
N HIS A 153 -29.41 31.14 -4.71
CA HIS A 153 -28.30 30.34 -5.22
C HIS A 153 -27.02 30.53 -4.40
N ILE A 154 -26.67 31.77 -4.06
CA ILE A 154 -25.52 32.09 -3.20
C ILE A 154 -25.71 31.47 -1.82
N GLN A 155 -26.90 31.56 -1.22
CA GLN A 155 -27.20 30.91 0.06
C GLN A 155 -27.09 29.38 -0.04
N GLY A 156 -27.51 28.78 -1.15
CA GLY A 156 -27.31 27.36 -1.43
C GLY A 156 -25.84 26.97 -1.48
N LEU A 157 -25.00 27.77 -2.15
CA LEU A 157 -23.56 27.57 -2.23
C LEU A 157 -22.87 27.74 -0.86
N LEU A 158 -23.26 28.74 -0.08
CA LEU A 158 -22.74 28.96 1.28
C LEU A 158 -23.05 27.76 2.18
N LYS A 159 -24.29 27.25 2.17
CA LYS A 159 -24.65 26.02 2.90
C LYS A 159 -23.83 24.81 2.44
N GLN A 160 -23.51 24.70 1.15
CA GLN A 160 -22.63 23.63 0.66
C GLN A 160 -21.20 23.76 1.17
N ILE A 161 -20.67 24.98 1.26
CA ILE A 161 -19.35 25.25 1.84
C ILE A 161 -19.34 24.89 3.33
N ASP A 162 -20.36 25.31 4.08
CA ASP A 162 -20.47 25.02 5.51
C ASP A 162 -20.58 23.52 5.78
N THR A 163 -21.45 22.82 5.04
CA THR A 163 -21.59 21.36 5.17
C THR A 163 -20.31 20.62 4.77
N ARG A 164 -19.55 21.10 3.79
CA ARG A 164 -18.22 20.55 3.47
C ARG A 164 -17.25 20.77 4.63
N ARG A 165 -17.20 21.98 5.17
CA ARG A 165 -16.32 22.35 6.29
C ARG A 165 -16.61 21.54 7.54
N GLU A 166 -17.88 21.36 7.90
CA GLU A 166 -18.31 20.52 9.01
C GLU A 166 -17.90 19.06 8.83
N LYS A 167 -18.03 18.51 7.61
CA LYS A 167 -17.59 17.15 7.31
C LYS A 167 -16.08 17.00 7.46
N GLU A 168 -15.30 17.98 7.01
CA GLU A 168 -13.85 17.97 7.15
C GLU A 168 -13.42 18.05 8.62
N ILE A 169 -14.08 18.88 9.43
CA ILE A 169 -13.85 18.96 10.89
C ILE A 169 -14.17 17.62 11.55
N LYS A 170 -15.37 17.06 11.31
CA LYS A 170 -15.76 15.75 11.86
C LYS A 170 -14.83 14.62 11.44
N GLN A 171 -14.36 14.63 10.19
CA GLN A 171 -13.38 13.65 9.72
C GLN A 171 -12.04 13.79 10.44
N ARG A 172 -11.60 15.02 10.72
CA ARG A 172 -10.38 15.26 11.50
C ARG A 172 -10.53 14.77 12.94
N GLU A 173 -11.62 15.14 13.60
CA GLU A 173 -11.94 14.70 14.96
C GLU A 173 -12.02 13.18 15.05
N ASN A 174 -12.65 12.51 14.08
CA ASN A 174 -12.71 11.05 14.02
C ASN A 174 -11.32 10.42 13.84
N LYS A 175 -10.46 11.00 13.00
CA LYS A 175 -9.09 10.52 12.83
C LYS A 175 -8.28 10.65 14.12
N GLU A 176 -8.37 11.80 14.78
CA GLU A 176 -7.71 12.03 16.07
C GLU A 176 -8.23 11.09 17.17
N LEU A 177 -9.54 10.81 17.18
CA LEU A 177 -10.13 9.85 18.09
C LEU A 177 -9.59 8.43 17.85
N MET A 178 -9.52 8.01 16.58
CA MET A 178 -8.97 6.69 16.21
C MET A 178 -7.50 6.57 16.62
N GLU A 179 -6.68 7.59 16.35
CA GLU A 179 -5.27 7.60 16.74
C GLU A 179 -5.09 7.50 18.26
N ARG A 180 -5.91 8.21 19.04
CA ARG A 180 -5.90 8.10 20.52
C ARG A 180 -6.32 6.71 21.00
N LEU A 181 -7.32 6.10 20.37
CA LEU A 181 -7.74 4.74 20.71
C LEU A 181 -6.64 3.71 20.41
N GLU A 182 -5.99 3.81 19.25
CA GLU A 182 -4.85 2.97 18.89
C GLU A 182 -3.70 3.13 19.88
N GLN A 183 -3.41 4.37 20.30
CA GLN A 183 -2.39 4.64 21.30
C GLN A 183 -2.72 3.99 22.66
N VAL A 184 -3.97 4.11 23.12
CA VAL A 184 -4.42 3.49 24.38
C VAL A 184 -4.31 1.97 24.30
N GLN A 185 -4.80 1.35 23.22
CA GLN A 185 -4.70 -0.10 23.01
C GLN A 185 -3.24 -0.57 23.05
N LEU A 186 -2.34 0.13 22.36
CA LEU A 186 -0.91 -0.21 22.37
C LEU A 186 -0.31 -0.11 23.78
N THR A 187 -0.69 0.91 24.56
CA THR A 187 -0.20 1.04 25.93
C THR A 187 -0.72 -0.06 26.86
N GLU A 188 -1.98 -0.47 26.69
CA GLU A 188 -2.58 -1.58 27.44
C GLU A 188 -1.91 -2.91 27.09
N GLU A 189 -1.66 -3.17 25.80
CA GLU A 189 -0.94 -4.36 25.35
C GLU A 189 0.49 -4.42 25.91
N LEU A 190 1.22 -3.30 25.88
CA LEU A 190 2.56 -3.23 26.45
C LEU A 190 2.55 -3.43 27.97
N ALA A 191 1.55 -2.89 28.67
CA ALA A 191 1.38 -3.11 30.10
C ALA A 191 1.06 -4.58 30.41
N ALA A 192 0.18 -5.21 29.64
CA ALA A 192 -0.15 -6.63 29.77
C ALA A 192 1.06 -7.53 29.50
N GLN A 193 1.85 -7.24 28.47
CA GLN A 193 3.10 -7.95 28.18
C GLN A 193 4.11 -7.83 29.32
N ARG A 194 4.28 -6.64 29.90
CA ARG A 194 5.16 -6.42 31.07
C ARG A 194 4.67 -7.17 32.30
N ALA A 195 3.37 -7.13 32.58
CA ALA A 195 2.78 -7.85 33.70
C ALA A 195 2.99 -9.36 33.55
N LYS A 196 2.73 -9.91 32.36
CA LYS A 196 2.98 -11.32 32.04
C LYS A 196 4.44 -11.69 32.21
N TYR A 197 5.37 -10.89 31.69
CA TYR A 197 6.80 -11.14 31.85
C TYR A 197 7.23 -11.18 33.32
N ILE A 198 6.71 -10.27 34.15
CA ILE A 198 6.99 -10.25 35.59
C ILE A 198 6.41 -11.50 36.26
N GLN A 199 5.19 -11.88 35.90
CA GLN A 199 4.54 -13.08 36.42
C GLN A 199 5.32 -14.35 36.05
N ASP A 200 5.67 -14.54 34.78
CA ASP A 200 6.46 -15.67 34.30
C ASP A 200 7.81 -15.75 35.06
N LYS A 201 8.46 -14.59 35.30
CA LYS A 201 9.70 -14.52 36.08
C LYS A 201 9.52 -14.86 37.56
N MET A 202 8.37 -14.54 38.14
CA MET A 202 8.03 -14.91 39.52
C MET A 202 7.76 -16.41 39.62
N GLU A 203 6.98 -16.97 38.71
CA GLU A 203 6.68 -18.41 38.65
C GLU A 203 7.95 -19.24 38.42
N GLU A 204 8.86 -18.80 37.55
CA GLU A 204 10.16 -19.42 37.32
C GLU A 204 10.99 -19.46 38.61
N LYS A 205 11.05 -18.34 39.35
CA LYS A 205 11.75 -18.26 40.65
C LYS A 205 11.13 -19.18 41.68
N GLU A 206 9.81 -19.24 41.76
CA GLU A 206 9.10 -20.12 42.69
C GLU A 206 9.30 -21.60 42.35
N CYS A 207 9.30 -21.95 41.06
CA CYS A 207 9.56 -23.30 40.60
C CYS A 207 10.99 -23.73 40.98
N TYR A 208 11.97 -22.85 40.74
CA TYR A 208 13.35 -23.09 41.13
C TYR A 208 13.51 -23.24 42.65
N LYS A 209 12.85 -22.38 43.44
CA LYS A 209 12.83 -22.48 44.91
C LYS A 209 12.22 -23.81 45.36
N ARG A 210 11.08 -24.22 44.80
CA ARG A 210 10.43 -25.50 45.10
C ARG A 210 11.35 -26.70 44.79
N ALA A 211 12.08 -26.65 43.69
CA ALA A 211 13.05 -27.69 43.33
C ALA A 211 14.20 -27.78 44.36
N LEU A 212 14.76 -26.64 44.78
CA LEU A 212 15.79 -26.60 45.82
C LEU A 212 15.28 -27.09 47.17
N ASP A 213 14.08 -26.66 47.59
CA ASP A 213 13.47 -27.11 48.85
C ASP A 213 13.23 -28.63 48.83
N ALA A 214 12.83 -29.20 47.68
CA ALA A 214 12.70 -30.64 47.52
C ALA A 214 14.06 -31.36 47.60
N GLN A 215 15.11 -30.80 47.00
CA GLN A 215 16.47 -31.34 47.13
C GLN A 215 16.96 -31.32 48.58
N ILE A 216 16.63 -30.27 49.34
CA ILE A 216 16.99 -30.17 50.77
C ILE A 216 16.19 -31.17 51.61
N LYS A 217 14.88 -31.32 51.35
CA LYS A 217 14.02 -32.29 52.08
C LYS A 217 14.40 -33.74 51.79
N ASN A 218 14.77 -34.04 50.55
CA ASN A 218 15.23 -35.38 50.12
C ASN A 218 16.73 -35.56 50.27
N ARG A 219 17.42 -34.60 50.92
CA ARG A 219 18.82 -34.76 51.29
C ARG A 219 18.87 -35.86 52.33
N PHE A 220 19.41 -37.01 51.93
CA PHE A 220 19.59 -38.14 52.84
C PHE A 220 20.26 -37.66 54.13
N PRO A 221 19.84 -38.16 55.32
CA PRO A 221 20.61 -38.01 56.53
C PRO A 221 22.06 -38.35 56.19
N GLN A 222 23.01 -37.51 56.62
CA GLN A 222 24.41 -37.90 56.49
C GLN A 222 24.51 -39.30 57.07
N LEU A 223 25.03 -40.24 56.26
CA LEU A 223 25.29 -41.59 56.72
C LEU A 223 26.03 -41.47 58.07
N PRO A 224 25.73 -42.33 59.06
CA PRO A 224 26.51 -42.38 60.28
C PRO A 224 27.98 -42.35 59.91
N ILE A 225 28.77 -41.51 60.61
CA ILE A 225 30.22 -41.46 60.43
C ILE A 225 30.69 -42.91 60.37
N SER A 226 31.25 -43.31 59.23
CA SER A 226 31.82 -44.65 59.08
C SER A 226 32.89 -44.77 60.16
N GLU A 227 32.64 -45.59 61.18
CA GLU A 227 33.70 -45.99 62.09
C GLU A 227 34.73 -46.77 61.26
N PRO A 228 36.01 -46.35 61.24
CA PRO A 228 37.02 -47.04 60.45
C PRO A 228 37.25 -48.44 61.02
N ASP A 229 36.96 -49.47 60.24
CA ASP A 229 37.21 -50.88 60.62
C ASP A 229 38.70 -51.28 60.51
N SER A 230 39.62 -50.31 60.48
CA SER A 230 41.06 -50.58 60.59
C SER A 230 41.83 -49.32 60.99
N PHE A 231 42.85 -49.51 61.84
CA PHE A 231 43.80 -48.48 62.28
C PHE A 231 44.88 -48.14 61.24
N GLU A 232 44.74 -48.60 59.98
CA GLU A 232 45.72 -48.34 58.93
C GLU A 232 45.07 -47.55 57.76
N PRO A 233 45.68 -46.44 57.31
CA PRO A 233 45.14 -45.64 56.21
C PRO A 233 45.28 -46.38 54.86
N LEU A 234 44.21 -47.07 54.45
CA LEU A 234 44.08 -47.62 53.10
C LEU A 234 43.73 -46.49 52.12
N PHE A 235 44.77 -45.92 51.51
CA PHE A 235 44.80 -44.82 50.52
C PHE A 235 44.78 -43.39 51.10
N GLY A 236 45.99 -42.87 51.31
CA GLY A 236 46.25 -41.50 51.70
C GLY A 236 45.94 -40.48 50.59
N ARG A 237 44.91 -39.68 50.83
CA ARG A 237 45.00 -38.22 50.68
C ARG A 237 44.46 -37.62 51.96
N ASP A 238 45.16 -36.63 52.49
CA ASP A 238 44.72 -35.88 53.67
C ASP A 238 43.32 -35.30 53.37
N GLU A 239 42.29 -35.66 54.15
CA GLU A 239 40.93 -35.11 53.97
C GLU A 239 40.96 -33.57 54.01
N THR A 240 41.88 -33.02 54.79
CA THR A 240 42.25 -31.60 54.86
C THR A 240 42.69 -31.02 53.52
N GLU A 241 43.54 -31.71 52.75
CA GLU A 241 43.93 -31.26 51.40
C GLU A 241 42.75 -31.31 50.43
N LEU A 242 41.92 -32.34 50.51
CA LEU A 242 40.73 -32.48 49.67
C LEU A 242 39.71 -31.37 49.94
N MET A 243 39.49 -31.00 51.21
CA MET A 243 38.61 -29.88 51.59
C MET A 243 39.16 -28.53 51.12
N VAL A 244 40.47 -28.31 51.22
CA VAL A 244 41.12 -27.09 50.71
C VAL A 244 41.01 -26.99 49.18
N GLU A 245 41.22 -28.10 48.48
CA GLU A 245 41.09 -28.17 47.02
C GLU A 245 39.64 -27.95 46.56
N THR A 246 38.66 -28.53 47.25
CA THR A 246 37.23 -28.32 46.98
C THR A 246 36.84 -26.86 47.18
N ARG A 247 37.29 -26.23 48.28
CA ARG A 247 37.05 -24.80 48.56
C ARG A 247 37.67 -23.89 47.50
N LYS A 248 38.88 -24.22 47.00
CA LYS A 248 39.51 -23.50 45.89
C LYS A 248 38.70 -23.62 44.60
N ARG A 249 38.18 -24.81 44.28
CA ARG A 249 37.34 -25.04 43.09
C ARG A 249 36.03 -24.25 43.17
N GLU A 250 35.39 -24.22 44.34
CA GLU A 250 34.18 -23.42 44.56
C GLU A 250 34.44 -21.92 44.40
N GLN A 251 35.52 -21.39 44.97
CA GLN A 251 35.92 -19.99 44.77
C GLN A 251 36.23 -19.68 43.31
N ASN A 252 36.89 -20.60 42.60
CA ASN A 252 37.16 -20.46 41.17
C ASN A 252 35.87 -20.42 40.35
N CYS A 253 34.93 -21.32 40.63
CA CYS A 253 33.63 -21.37 39.97
C CYS A 253 32.83 -20.08 40.23
N MET A 254 32.77 -19.61 41.48
CA MET A 254 32.09 -18.36 41.84
C MET A 254 32.70 -17.16 41.08
N ARG A 255 34.02 -17.06 41.03
CA ARG A 255 34.73 -16.02 40.28
C ARG A 255 34.40 -16.06 38.79
N GLN A 256 34.43 -17.24 38.17
CA GLN A 256 34.07 -17.41 36.76
C GLN A 256 32.61 -17.02 36.48
N GLN A 257 31.68 -17.36 37.38
CA GLN A 257 30.28 -16.94 37.27
C GLN A 257 30.11 -15.41 37.34
N GLN A 258 30.83 -14.76 38.26
CA GLN A 258 30.84 -13.29 38.37
C GLN A 258 31.43 -12.62 37.12
N GLU A 259 32.53 -13.16 36.59
CA GLU A 259 33.15 -12.67 35.35
C GLU A 259 32.24 -12.86 34.14
N ALA A 260 31.57 -14.00 34.02
CA ALA A 260 30.60 -14.28 32.96
C ALA A 260 29.41 -13.32 33.04
N ALA A 261 28.83 -13.12 34.24
CA ALA A 261 27.76 -12.17 34.45
C ALA A 261 28.17 -10.73 34.11
N ALA A 262 29.38 -10.31 34.50
CA ALA A 262 29.92 -9.00 34.14
C ALA A 262 30.14 -8.88 32.62
N SER A 263 30.62 -9.94 31.97
CA SER A 263 30.80 -10.00 30.52
C SER A 263 29.46 -9.88 29.77
N HIS A 264 28.43 -10.60 30.22
CA HIS A 264 27.08 -10.50 29.67
C HIS A 264 26.51 -9.08 29.81
N LYS A 265 26.70 -8.44 30.97
CA LYS A 265 26.28 -7.03 31.17
C LYS A 265 27.00 -6.09 30.21
N ARG A 266 28.32 -6.22 30.06
CA ARG A 266 29.10 -5.42 29.11
C ARG A 266 28.61 -5.62 27.67
N LYS A 267 28.37 -6.85 27.25
CA LYS A 267 27.85 -7.17 25.91
C LYS A 267 26.46 -6.59 25.68
N ALA A 268 25.57 -6.65 26.68
CA ALA A 268 24.24 -6.07 26.59
C ALA A 268 24.30 -4.54 26.44
N ILE A 269 25.17 -3.86 27.20
CA ILE A 269 25.38 -2.41 27.06
C ILE A 269 25.94 -2.06 25.68
N LEU A 270 26.94 -2.79 25.20
CA LEU A 270 27.51 -2.56 23.86
C LEU A 270 26.47 -2.72 22.76
N ASN A 271 25.66 -3.79 22.81
CA ASN A 271 24.57 -3.98 21.85
C ASN A 271 23.57 -2.83 21.90
N HIS A 272 23.17 -2.41 23.11
CA HIS A 272 22.24 -1.28 23.28
C HIS A 272 22.79 0.01 22.67
N LEU A 273 24.08 0.31 22.86
CA LEU A 273 24.73 1.49 22.24
C LEU A 273 24.76 1.41 20.71
N VAL A 274 24.98 0.21 20.15
CA VAL A 274 24.93 -0.01 18.70
C VAL A 274 23.53 0.22 18.16
N ASP A 275 22.51 -0.30 18.84
CA ASP A 275 21.11 -0.13 18.43
C ASP A 275 20.67 1.34 18.54
N GLN A 276 21.01 2.02 19.64
CA GLN A 276 20.80 3.48 19.77
C GLN A 276 21.43 4.27 18.62
N LYS A 277 22.65 3.90 18.21
CA LYS A 277 23.32 4.56 17.08
C LYS A 277 22.59 4.31 15.76
N ARG A 278 22.06 3.10 15.54
CA ARG A 278 21.24 2.77 14.36
C ARG A 278 19.95 3.56 14.35
N ASP A 279 19.28 3.66 15.49
CA ASP A 279 18.03 4.41 15.64
C ASP A 279 18.25 5.90 15.35
N LEU A 280 19.32 6.50 15.87
CA LEU A 280 19.66 7.89 15.58
C LEU A 280 19.92 8.13 14.09
N LEU A 281 20.63 7.22 13.41
CA LEU A 281 20.87 7.32 11.96
C LEU A 281 19.56 7.20 11.16
N MET A 282 18.66 6.30 11.58
CA MET A 282 17.35 6.17 10.97
C MET A 282 16.51 7.44 11.16
N LEU A 283 16.48 8.01 12.36
CA LEU A 283 15.77 9.26 12.65
C LEU A 283 16.31 10.43 11.83
N GLN A 284 17.63 10.57 11.72
CA GLN A 284 18.25 11.58 10.87
C GLN A 284 17.87 11.42 9.40
N LYS A 285 17.87 10.19 8.89
CA LYS A 285 17.44 9.89 7.52
C LYS A 285 15.97 10.24 7.30
N THR A 286 15.08 9.87 8.22
CA THR A 286 13.65 10.20 8.15
C THR A 286 13.42 11.70 8.19
N GLN A 287 14.16 12.44 9.03
CA GLN A 287 14.07 13.89 9.09
C GLN A 287 14.49 14.53 7.75
N GLN A 288 15.59 14.07 7.16
CA GLN A 288 16.06 14.54 5.85
C GLN A 288 15.03 14.26 4.75
N GLN A 289 14.45 13.07 4.74
CA GLN A 289 13.42 12.69 3.78
C GLN A 289 12.17 13.57 3.91
N HIS A 290 11.72 13.81 5.14
CA HIS A 290 10.58 14.70 5.39
C HIS A 290 10.84 16.14 4.93
N LEU A 291 12.06 16.67 5.12
CA LEU A 291 12.42 17.99 4.59
C LEU A 291 12.41 18.00 3.06
N ALA A 292 12.98 16.97 2.42
CA ALA A 292 12.97 16.84 0.96
C ALA A 292 11.54 16.75 0.39
N ASP A 293 10.64 16.04 1.07
CA ASP A 293 9.23 15.93 0.66
C ASP A 293 8.50 17.28 0.77
N ARG A 294 8.79 18.06 1.82
CA ARG A 294 8.26 19.43 1.96
C ARG A 294 8.76 20.33 0.84
N ASP A 295 10.04 20.27 0.52
CA ASP A 295 10.62 21.06 -0.56
C ASP A 295 10.04 20.65 -1.93
N ALA A 296 9.83 19.35 -2.15
CA ALA A 296 9.21 18.84 -3.36
C ALA A 296 7.74 19.27 -3.50
N GLU A 297 6.96 19.31 -2.41
CA GLU A 297 5.60 19.84 -2.43
C GLU A 297 5.59 21.33 -2.74
N LEU A 298 6.46 22.12 -2.12
CA LEU A 298 6.59 23.55 -2.41
C LEU A 298 6.93 23.80 -3.87
N GLU A 299 7.87 23.04 -4.44
CA GLU A 299 8.21 23.16 -5.86
C GLU A 299 7.07 22.70 -6.78
N ARG A 300 6.29 21.67 -6.40
CA ARG A 300 5.09 21.27 -7.16
C ARG A 300 4.03 22.38 -7.17
N VAL A 301 3.73 22.96 -6.01
CA VAL A 301 2.77 24.07 -5.89
C VAL A 301 3.26 25.30 -6.66
N LYS A 302 4.55 25.62 -6.56
CA LYS A 302 5.16 26.75 -7.28
C LYS A 302 5.05 26.57 -8.79
N LYS A 303 5.35 25.38 -9.32
CA LYS A 303 5.20 25.07 -10.76
C LYS A 303 3.75 25.19 -11.21
N MET A 304 2.81 24.66 -10.44
CA MET A 304 1.36 24.78 -10.72
C MET A 304 0.91 26.24 -10.73
N ASN A 305 1.33 27.04 -9.75
CA ASN A 305 1.00 28.46 -9.70
C ASN A 305 1.61 29.23 -10.87
N GLN A 306 2.84 28.90 -11.27
CA GLN A 306 3.47 29.48 -12.45
C GLN A 306 2.70 29.15 -13.73
N SER A 307 2.30 27.89 -13.93
CA SER A 307 1.51 27.52 -15.12
C SER A 307 0.17 28.24 -15.15
N LEU A 308 -0.54 28.30 -14.02
CA LEU A 308 -1.80 29.04 -13.91
C LEU A 308 -1.63 30.54 -14.19
N LEU A 309 -0.52 31.14 -13.73
CA LEU A 309 -0.21 32.54 -14.00
C LEU A 309 0.02 32.79 -15.49
N GLU A 310 0.76 31.91 -16.16
CA GLU A 310 0.98 32.02 -17.61
C GLU A 310 -0.31 31.79 -18.41
N ASP A 311 -1.12 30.79 -18.05
CA ASP A 311 -2.42 30.54 -18.67
C ASP A 311 -3.37 31.73 -18.49
N TRP A 312 -3.34 32.37 -17.32
CA TRP A 312 -4.13 33.56 -17.05
C TRP A 312 -3.67 34.75 -17.89
N LYS A 313 -2.35 34.99 -18.01
CA LYS A 313 -1.79 36.03 -18.88
C LYS A 313 -2.20 35.82 -20.34
N GLN A 314 -2.05 34.60 -20.86
CA GLN A 314 -2.45 34.24 -22.21
C GLN A 314 -3.95 34.44 -22.42
N SER A 315 -4.78 34.00 -21.47
CA SER A 315 -6.23 34.18 -21.53
C SER A 315 -6.63 35.66 -21.53
N ALA A 316 -5.96 36.48 -20.72
CA ALA A 316 -6.18 37.92 -20.67
C ALA A 316 -5.77 38.60 -21.99
N GLU A 317 -4.69 38.17 -22.62
CA GLU A 317 -4.27 38.63 -23.95
C GLU A 317 -5.26 38.22 -25.04
N MET A 318 -5.69 36.96 -25.06
CA MET A 318 -6.71 36.46 -26.00
C MET A 318 -8.06 37.16 -25.81
N LYS A 319 -8.41 37.56 -24.58
CA LYS A 319 -9.59 38.38 -24.34
C LYS A 319 -9.40 39.79 -24.92
N ARG A 320 -8.28 40.46 -24.63
CA ARG A 320 -7.97 41.78 -25.19
C ARG A 320 -8.03 41.76 -26.72
N GLN A 321 -7.47 40.73 -27.35
CA GLN A 321 -7.52 40.55 -28.80
C GLN A 321 -8.96 40.43 -29.32
N ARG A 322 -9.79 39.59 -28.69
CA ARG A 322 -11.22 39.46 -29.04
C ARG A 322 -11.98 40.76 -28.85
N ASP A 323 -11.73 41.48 -27.75
CA ASP A 323 -12.35 42.79 -27.49
C ASP A 323 -11.93 43.83 -28.56
N TRP A 324 -10.69 43.75 -29.07
CA TRP A 324 -10.23 44.59 -30.18
C TRP A 324 -10.89 44.23 -31.51
N GLU A 325 -11.04 42.93 -31.79
CA GLU A 325 -11.74 42.43 -32.98
C GLU A 325 -13.22 42.79 -32.96
N GLU A 326 -13.88 42.67 -31.80
CA GLU A 326 -15.27 43.07 -31.60
C GLU A 326 -15.44 44.58 -31.80
N LYS A 327 -14.58 45.41 -31.18
CA LYS A 327 -14.60 46.87 -31.43
C LYS A 327 -14.29 47.22 -32.88
N ALA A 328 -13.41 46.48 -33.55
CA ALA A 328 -13.12 46.69 -34.97
C ALA A 328 -14.32 46.32 -35.83
N PHE A 329 -15.04 45.24 -35.49
CA PHE A 329 -16.28 44.83 -36.12
C PHE A 329 -17.40 45.86 -35.91
N GLU A 330 -17.57 46.39 -34.68
CA GLU A 330 -18.51 47.47 -34.38
C GLU A 330 -18.17 48.77 -35.12
N ARG A 331 -16.89 49.11 -35.26
CA ARG A 331 -16.44 50.31 -35.99
C ARG A 331 -16.46 50.15 -37.51
N ALA A 332 -16.45 48.92 -38.02
CA ALA A 332 -16.61 48.65 -39.43
C ALA A 332 -18.06 48.99 -39.81
N SER A 333 -18.26 50.24 -40.22
CA SER A 333 -19.54 50.89 -40.54
C SER A 333 -20.59 49.97 -41.19
N ASP A 334 -21.86 50.17 -40.81
CA ASP A 334 -23.18 49.79 -41.41
C ASP A 334 -23.21 49.39 -42.90
N LYS A 335 -22.33 48.48 -43.32
CA LYS A 335 -22.15 48.03 -44.72
C LYS A 335 -21.75 46.56 -44.79
N LEU A 336 -21.49 45.92 -43.64
CA LEU A 336 -21.22 44.49 -43.55
C LEU A 336 -22.51 43.67 -43.49
N PHE A 337 -23.59 44.20 -42.90
CA PHE A 337 -24.87 43.52 -42.88
C PHE A 337 -25.58 43.67 -44.23
N LEU A 338 -26.12 42.56 -44.75
CA LEU A 338 -26.82 42.51 -46.03
C LEU A 338 -27.98 43.52 -46.10
N LEU A 339 -28.58 43.84 -44.95
CA LEU A 339 -29.66 44.83 -44.84
C LEU A 339 -29.18 46.25 -45.15
N ASP A 340 -28.00 46.64 -44.66
CA ASP A 340 -27.44 47.97 -44.90
C ASP A 340 -26.87 48.12 -46.32
N GLN A 341 -26.39 47.02 -46.92
CA GLN A 341 -26.00 47.00 -48.33
C GLN A 341 -27.19 47.26 -49.27
N CYS A 342 -28.38 46.81 -48.87
CA CYS A 342 -29.62 47.00 -49.61
C CYS A 342 -30.17 48.43 -49.56
N ASP A 343 -29.67 49.29 -48.67
CA ASP A 343 -30.14 50.69 -48.55
C ASP A 343 -29.62 51.60 -49.67
N LYS A 344 -28.63 51.14 -50.45
CA LYS A 344 -28.19 51.81 -51.69
C LYS A 344 -29.21 51.70 -52.82
N TYR A 345 -30.15 50.75 -52.74
CA TYR A 345 -31.16 50.54 -53.76
C TYR A 345 -32.48 51.18 -53.36
N ARG A 346 -33.09 51.97 -54.26
CA ARG A 346 -34.42 52.55 -54.03
C ARG A 346 -35.46 51.44 -53.92
N ARG A 347 -35.91 51.16 -52.70
CA ARG A 347 -36.97 50.18 -52.43
C ARG A 347 -38.30 50.66 -53.01
N CYS A 348 -39.04 49.74 -53.62
CA CYS A 348 -40.38 50.00 -54.14
C CYS A 348 -41.38 50.28 -52.99
N LYS A 349 -42.52 50.94 -53.26
CA LYS A 349 -43.54 51.23 -52.22
C LYS A 349 -44.15 49.98 -51.55
N GLN A 350 -44.05 48.81 -52.16
CA GLN A 350 -44.43 47.53 -51.52
C GLN A 350 -43.32 46.98 -50.63
N CYS A 351 -42.07 47.19 -51.05
CA CYS A 351 -40.84 46.75 -50.39
C CYS A 351 -40.46 47.61 -49.17
N GLN A 352 -41.01 48.84 -49.09
CA GLN A 352 -40.89 49.76 -47.96
C GLN A 352 -41.91 49.48 -46.84
N ARG A 353 -42.83 48.52 -47.04
CA ARG A 353 -43.79 48.15 -46.00
C ARG A 353 -43.03 47.43 -44.89
N SER A 354 -43.23 47.86 -43.65
CA SER A 354 -42.64 47.22 -42.48
C SER A 354 -42.94 45.71 -42.51
N THR A 355 -41.95 44.88 -42.25
CA THR A 355 -42.12 43.43 -42.05
C THR A 355 -42.98 43.09 -40.83
N SER A 356 -43.32 44.10 -40.01
CA SER A 356 -44.30 44.00 -38.92
C SER A 356 -45.76 44.14 -39.37
N ASN A 357 -46.04 44.29 -40.67
CA ASN A 357 -47.42 44.39 -41.17
C ASN A 357 -48.11 43.02 -41.13
N GLY A 358 -48.71 42.70 -39.98
CA GLY A 358 -49.55 41.52 -39.79
C GLY A 358 -50.84 41.63 -40.60
N GLY A 359 -50.81 41.24 -41.87
CA GLY A 359 -51.92 40.59 -42.60
C GLY A 359 -53.33 41.21 -42.58
N HIS A 360 -53.55 42.46 -42.17
CA HIS A 360 -54.91 43.01 -42.07
C HIS A 360 -55.51 43.54 -43.39
N SER A 361 -54.80 43.42 -44.51
CA SER A 361 -55.33 43.76 -45.85
C SER A 361 -55.43 42.54 -46.76
N HIS A 362 -56.18 41.52 -46.35
CA HIS A 362 -56.71 40.53 -47.29
C HIS A 362 -57.99 41.06 -47.94
N GLN A 363 -57.83 41.95 -48.91
CA GLN A 363 -58.83 42.11 -49.97
C GLN A 363 -58.16 41.66 -51.27
N TRP A 364 -58.30 40.37 -51.57
CA TRP A 364 -58.11 39.91 -52.94
C TRP A 364 -59.27 40.45 -53.78
N PRO A 365 -59.05 41.26 -54.83
CA PRO A 365 -60.12 41.62 -55.73
C PRO A 365 -60.44 40.38 -56.56
N LEU A 366 -61.48 39.65 -56.14
CA LEU A 366 -62.20 38.78 -57.06
C LEU A 366 -62.77 39.69 -58.17
N LYS A 367 -62.48 39.33 -59.42
CA LYS A 367 -62.97 39.93 -60.68
C LYS A 367 -62.13 41.09 -61.23
N LYS A 368 -61.30 40.75 -62.21
CA LYS A 368 -61.37 41.27 -63.60
C LYS A 368 -60.60 40.32 -64.51
N HIS A 369 -61.20 39.98 -65.64
CA HIS A 369 -60.64 39.13 -66.69
C HIS A 369 -59.19 39.51 -67.02
N LEU A 370 -58.28 38.54 -67.00
CA LEU A 370 -57.10 38.61 -67.85
C LEU A 370 -57.55 38.17 -69.25
N GLN A 371 -57.82 39.12 -70.12
CA GLN A 371 -57.87 38.87 -71.56
C GLN A 371 -56.45 38.49 -72.00
N GLY A 372 -56.31 37.26 -72.49
CA GLY A 372 -55.03 36.72 -72.92
C GLY A 372 -54.97 35.19 -72.88
N SER A 373 -56.11 34.51 -73.02
CA SER A 373 -56.14 33.06 -73.30
C SER A 373 -56.02 32.85 -74.81
N GLY A 374 -54.79 32.92 -75.31
CA GLY A 374 -54.42 32.25 -76.55
C GLY A 374 -54.10 30.80 -76.24
N LEU A 375 -55.09 29.91 -76.37
CA LEU A 375 -54.84 28.50 -76.60
C LEU A 375 -54.10 28.38 -77.94
N PHE A 376 -52.96 27.69 -77.95
CA PHE A 376 -52.57 26.88 -79.10
C PHE A 376 -51.99 25.56 -78.57
N VAL A 377 -52.78 24.52 -78.83
CA VAL A 377 -52.47 23.10 -79.13
C VAL A 377 -51.28 22.46 -78.43
#